data_AF-A0A238L6J9-F1
#
_entry.id   AF-A0A238L6J9-F1
#
_cell.length_a   1.000
_cell.length_b   1.000
_cell.length_c   1.000
_cell.angle_alpha   90.00
_cell.angle_beta   90.00
_cell.angle_gamma   90.00
#
_symmetry.space_group_name_H-M   'P 1'
#
loop_
_entity.id
_entity.type
_entity.pdbx_description
1 polymer ?
#
loop_
_entity_poly.entity_id
_entity_poly.type
_entity_poly.pdbx_seq_one_letter_code
_entity_poly.pdbx_strand_id
1 'polypeptide(L)'
;MRMTALSLPLILSCLTAPAAMAQVRDSVFASYDDYARFVDEKIMSRDFVPLVQELGGRDEYTAEQLAGVNAQLLNAMPVDFTGVTVFRETDLGGGVRQEARMYWTGELYAFYYAILHDRGDELVVVNFTLNTSVADIMSRF
;
A
#
# COMPACT_ATOMS: atom_id res chain seq x y z
N MET A 1 31.37 40.52 -58.03
CA MET A 1 30.91 40.68 -56.65
C MET A 1 30.33 39.34 -56.20
N ARG A 2 31.05 38.60 -55.35
CA ARG A 2 30.74 37.21 -54.95
C ARG A 2 29.97 37.24 -53.63
N MET A 3 28.79 36.65 -53.56
CA MET A 3 28.08 36.35 -52.31
C MET A 3 28.16 34.84 -52.05
N THR A 4 29.00 34.45 -51.11
CA THR A 4 29.10 33.10 -50.55
C THR A 4 27.94 32.86 -49.57
N ALA A 5 27.10 31.87 -49.86
CA ALA A 5 26.11 31.36 -48.93
C ALA A 5 26.75 30.31 -48.02
N LEU A 6 26.77 30.59 -46.72
CA LEU A 6 27.30 29.71 -45.67
C LEU A 6 26.10 28.97 -45.04
N SER A 7 25.89 27.71 -45.38
CA SER A 7 24.84 26.87 -44.79
C SER A 7 25.39 26.10 -43.60
N LEU A 8 24.82 26.37 -42.42
CA LEU A 8 25.15 25.81 -41.11
C LEU A 8 24.54 24.41 -40.94
N PRO A 9 25.28 23.39 -40.46
CA PRO A 9 24.71 22.07 -40.17
C PRO A 9 23.97 22.09 -38.82
N LEU A 10 22.67 21.76 -38.84
CA LEU A 10 21.83 21.59 -37.66
C LEU A 10 22.09 20.19 -37.07
N ILE A 11 22.82 20.14 -35.96
CA ILE A 11 23.11 18.90 -35.21
C ILE A 11 21.85 18.47 -34.47
N LEU A 12 21.30 17.32 -34.87
CA LEU A 12 20.16 16.66 -34.22
C LEU A 12 20.65 15.97 -32.93
N SER A 13 20.60 16.69 -31.80
CA SER A 13 20.86 16.11 -30.48
C SER A 13 19.72 15.17 -30.09
N CYS A 14 19.97 13.87 -30.22
CA CYS A 14 19.09 12.82 -29.70
C CYS A 14 18.90 12.98 -28.18
N LEU A 15 17.65 13.19 -27.79
CA LEU A 15 17.13 13.12 -26.44
C LEU A 15 17.36 11.71 -25.86
N THR A 16 18.41 11.52 -25.07
CA THR A 16 18.48 10.41 -24.11
C THR A 16 17.97 10.93 -22.78
N ALA A 17 16.65 10.99 -22.61
CA ALA A 17 16.07 11.12 -21.29
C ALA A 17 16.42 9.83 -20.52
N PRO A 18 17.12 9.89 -19.37
CA PRO A 18 17.29 8.72 -18.54
C PRO A 18 15.90 8.25 -18.11
N ALA A 19 15.59 6.99 -18.39
CA ALA A 19 14.44 6.34 -17.79
C ALA A 19 14.64 6.42 -16.27
N ALA A 20 13.92 7.33 -15.62
CA ALA A 20 13.83 7.35 -14.18
C ALA A 20 13.31 5.98 -13.77
N MET A 21 14.16 5.15 -13.19
CA MET A 21 13.72 3.91 -12.58
C MET A 21 12.74 4.34 -11.48
N ALA A 22 11.46 4.09 -11.69
CA ALA A 22 10.44 4.28 -10.68
C ALA A 22 10.88 3.47 -9.47
N GLN A 23 11.42 4.16 -8.47
CA GLN A 23 11.75 3.56 -7.20
C GLN A 23 10.41 3.06 -6.66
N VAL A 24 10.26 1.74 -6.51
CA VAL A 24 9.06 1.18 -5.88
C VAL A 24 9.03 1.75 -4.47
N ARG A 25 8.06 2.63 -4.22
CA ARG A 25 7.87 3.28 -2.93
C ARG A 25 6.83 2.46 -2.19
N ASP A 26 7.30 1.49 -1.41
CA ASP A 26 6.43 0.71 -0.54
C ASP A 26 5.64 1.66 0.38
N SER A 27 4.41 1.26 0.71
CA SER A 27 3.49 1.98 1.58
C SER A 27 3.00 3.34 1.07
N VAL A 28 3.22 3.70 -0.21
CA VAL A 28 2.79 4.98 -0.77
C VAL A 28 1.71 4.76 -1.83
N PHE A 29 0.57 5.42 -1.64
CA PHE A 29 -0.59 5.38 -2.53
C PHE A 29 -0.90 6.77 -3.07
N ALA A 30 -1.43 6.87 -4.28
CA ALA A 30 -1.78 8.17 -4.87
C ALA A 30 -2.98 8.83 -4.17
N SER A 31 -3.84 8.03 -3.53
CA SER A 31 -5.02 8.52 -2.81
C SER A 31 -5.46 7.52 -1.75
N TYR A 32 -6.38 7.97 -0.88
CA TYR A 32 -7.07 7.06 0.04
C TYR A 32 -7.86 5.98 -0.68
N ASP A 33 -8.54 6.31 -1.78
CA ASP A 33 -9.36 5.33 -2.51
C ASP A 33 -8.50 4.22 -3.12
N ASP A 34 -7.29 4.55 -3.57
CA ASP A 34 -6.32 3.56 -4.07
C ASP A 34 -5.83 2.64 -2.96
N TYR A 35 -5.49 3.22 -1.81
CA TYR A 35 -5.12 2.48 -0.60
C TYR A 35 -6.23 1.56 -0.11
N ALA A 36 -7.44 2.11 0.06
CA ALA A 36 -8.58 1.38 0.60
C ALA A 36 -8.93 0.19 -0.30
N ARG A 37 -8.98 0.43 -1.61
CA ARG A 37 -9.22 -0.62 -2.61
C ARG A 37 -8.14 -1.70 -2.58
N PHE A 38 -6.87 -1.32 -2.50
CA PHE A 38 -5.77 -2.28 -2.42
C PHE A 38 -5.89 -3.16 -1.17
N VAL A 39 -6.03 -2.55 0.02
CA VAL A 39 -6.14 -3.28 1.27
C VAL A 39 -7.36 -4.19 1.29
N ASP A 40 -8.51 -3.68 0.84
CA ASP A 40 -9.75 -4.45 0.83
C ASP A 40 -9.65 -5.62 -0.16
N GLU A 41 -9.13 -5.41 -1.38
CA GLU A 41 -8.93 -6.48 -2.35
C GLU A 41 -8.05 -7.60 -1.75
N LYS A 42 -6.91 -7.24 -1.17
CA LYS A 42 -5.94 -8.22 -0.67
C LYS A 42 -6.41 -8.96 0.57
N ILE A 43 -7.04 -8.27 1.52
CA ILE A 43 -7.57 -8.95 2.71
C ILE A 43 -8.77 -9.80 2.35
N MET A 44 -9.71 -9.29 1.53
CA MET A 44 -10.92 -10.04 1.16
C MET A 44 -10.60 -11.31 0.37
N SER A 45 -9.62 -11.26 -0.52
CA SER A 45 -9.12 -12.43 -1.29
C SER A 45 -8.05 -13.25 -0.57
N ARG A 46 -7.66 -12.86 0.65
CA ARG A 46 -6.60 -13.48 1.46
C ARG A 46 -5.24 -13.57 0.76
N ASP A 47 -4.96 -12.59 -0.09
CA ASP A 47 -3.70 -12.40 -0.80
C ASP A 47 -2.72 -11.60 0.08
N PHE A 48 -2.30 -12.23 1.19
CA PHE A 48 -1.56 -11.53 2.26
C PHE A 48 -0.09 -11.25 1.92
N VAL A 49 0.52 -12.01 1.00
CA VAL A 49 1.92 -11.79 0.61
C VAL A 49 2.08 -10.42 -0.07
N PRO A 50 1.30 -10.08 -1.13
CA PRO A 50 1.31 -8.73 -1.68
C PRO A 50 0.88 -7.66 -0.67
N LEU A 51 -0.10 -7.94 0.21
CA LEU A 51 -0.50 -7.00 1.25
C LEU A 51 0.70 -6.60 2.13
N VAL A 52 1.44 -7.57 2.66
CA VAL A 52 2.58 -7.30 3.53
C VAL A 52 3.70 -6.61 2.77
N GLN A 53 3.99 -7.04 1.54
CA GLN A 53 5.07 -6.47 0.75
C GLN A 53 4.81 -5.00 0.39
N GLU A 54 3.63 -4.67 -0.11
CA GLU A 54 3.29 -3.32 -0.55
C GLU A 54 3.03 -2.35 0.62
N LEU A 55 2.77 -2.86 1.83
CA LEU A 55 2.61 -2.05 3.04
C LEU A 55 3.89 -1.93 3.89
N GLY A 56 5.05 -2.18 3.29
CA GLY A 56 6.36 -1.90 3.89
C GLY A 56 7.07 -3.11 4.51
N GLY A 57 6.48 -4.30 4.40
CA GLY A 57 7.05 -5.54 4.94
C GLY A 57 8.15 -6.17 4.07
N ARG A 58 8.47 -5.63 2.88
CA ARG A 58 9.54 -6.17 2.01
C ARG A 58 10.91 -6.20 2.67
N ASP A 59 11.19 -5.20 3.51
CA ASP A 59 12.46 -5.11 4.24
C ASP A 59 12.39 -5.76 5.63
N GLU A 60 11.18 -6.09 6.11
CA GLU A 60 10.95 -6.67 7.44
C GLU A 60 11.03 -8.20 7.46
N TYR A 61 10.71 -8.87 6.36
CA TYR A 61 10.61 -10.34 6.29
C TYR A 61 11.47 -10.94 5.18
N THR A 62 12.18 -12.01 5.48
CA THR A 62 12.70 -12.90 4.43
C THR A 62 11.55 -13.62 3.73
N ALA A 63 11.81 -14.18 2.54
CA ALA A 63 10.79 -14.94 1.79
C ALA A 63 10.24 -16.12 2.60
N GLU A 64 11.10 -16.81 3.36
CA GLU A 64 10.72 -17.94 4.22
C GLU A 64 9.86 -17.50 5.40
N GLN A 65 10.22 -16.37 6.03
CA GLN A 65 9.44 -15.80 7.14
C GLN A 65 8.06 -15.37 6.64
N LEU A 66 8.00 -14.70 5.49
CA LEU A 66 6.75 -14.25 4.89
C LEU A 66 5.85 -15.42 4.49
N ALA A 67 6.42 -16.50 3.95
CA ALA A 67 5.67 -17.73 3.66
C ALA A 67 5.08 -18.35 4.94
N GLY A 68 5.84 -18.36 6.04
CA GLY A 68 5.37 -18.83 7.34
C GLY A 68 4.23 -17.98 7.90
N VAL A 69 4.35 -16.66 7.86
CA VAL A 69 3.30 -15.71 8.28
C VAL A 69 2.04 -15.88 7.42
N ASN A 70 2.20 -16.00 6.10
CA ASN A 70 1.08 -16.21 5.19
C ASN A 70 0.33 -17.51 5.50
N ALA A 71 1.04 -18.61 5.77
CA ALA A 71 0.42 -19.87 6.15
C ALA A 71 -0.35 -19.76 7.48
N GLN A 72 0.17 -19.02 8.46
CA GLN A 72 -0.52 -18.76 9.72
C GLN A 72 -1.81 -17.96 9.51
N LEU A 73 -1.76 -16.90 8.68
CA LEU A 73 -2.93 -16.08 8.36
C LEU A 73 -3.99 -16.87 7.59
N LEU A 74 -3.61 -17.66 6.59
CA LEU A 74 -4.54 -18.51 5.84
C LEU A 74 -5.19 -19.59 6.71
N ASN A 75 -4.47 -20.13 7.70
CA ASN A 75 -5.04 -21.07 8.66
C ASN A 75 -6.02 -20.39 9.63
N ALA A 76 -5.73 -19.15 10.06
CA ALA A 76 -6.60 -18.38 10.92
C ALA A 76 -7.84 -17.82 10.18
N MET A 77 -7.71 -17.59 8.87
CA MET A 77 -8.71 -16.99 7.99
C MET A 77 -8.95 -17.92 6.78
N PRO A 78 -9.71 -19.02 6.95
CA PRO A 78 -9.72 -20.13 5.98
C PRO A 78 -10.54 -19.87 4.71
N VAL A 79 -11.34 -18.81 4.67
CA VAL A 79 -12.24 -18.48 3.55
C VAL A 79 -12.19 -16.99 3.23
N ASP A 80 -12.49 -16.64 1.97
CA ASP A 80 -12.53 -15.26 1.50
C ASP A 80 -13.61 -14.46 2.25
N PHE A 81 -13.37 -13.17 2.43
CA PHE A 81 -14.31 -12.26 3.08
C PHE A 81 -15.29 -11.68 2.08
N THR A 82 -16.54 -11.48 2.51
CA THR A 82 -17.65 -10.99 1.66
C THR A 82 -18.13 -9.61 2.09
N GLY A 83 -17.81 -9.18 3.31
CA GLY A 83 -18.10 -7.85 3.81
C GLY A 83 -16.86 -7.15 4.37
N VAL A 84 -16.87 -5.82 4.28
CA VAL A 84 -15.87 -4.94 4.86
C VAL A 84 -16.54 -3.66 5.37
N THR A 85 -16.00 -3.08 6.44
CA THR A 85 -16.37 -1.74 6.90
C THR A 85 -15.22 -1.09 7.65
N VAL A 86 -15.08 0.23 7.53
CA VAL A 86 -14.31 1.05 8.48
C VAL A 86 -15.19 1.27 9.70
N PHE A 87 -14.85 0.68 10.84
CA PHE A 87 -15.69 0.75 12.05
C PHE A 87 -15.17 1.77 13.07
N ARG A 88 -13.92 2.24 12.92
CA ARG A 88 -13.36 3.30 13.75
C ARG A 88 -12.28 4.07 12.99
N GLU A 89 -12.33 5.38 13.11
CA GLU A 89 -11.30 6.30 12.61
C GLU A 89 -11.04 7.37 13.67
N THR A 90 -9.81 7.86 13.76
CA THR A 90 -9.45 8.99 14.64
C THR A 90 -8.38 9.84 13.96
N ASP A 91 -8.69 11.13 13.78
CA ASP A 91 -7.74 12.14 13.34
C ASP A 91 -6.74 12.43 14.48
N LEU A 92 -5.45 12.37 14.16
CA LEU A 92 -4.33 12.63 15.08
C LEU A 92 -3.68 14.00 14.79
N GLY A 93 -4.19 14.73 13.80
CA GLY A 93 -3.68 16.03 13.37
C GLY A 93 -2.50 15.94 12.41
N GLY A 94 -2.23 17.03 11.71
CA GLY A 94 -1.08 17.13 10.78
C GLY A 94 -1.16 16.16 9.60
N GLY A 95 -2.38 15.78 9.16
CA GLY A 95 -2.60 14.80 8.10
C GLY A 95 -2.45 13.35 8.55
N VAL A 96 -2.20 13.09 9.83
CA VAL A 96 -2.07 11.74 10.39
C VAL A 96 -3.41 11.27 10.94
N ARG A 97 -3.80 10.02 10.64
CA ARG A 97 -4.97 9.38 11.22
C ARG A 97 -4.72 7.91 11.52
N GLN A 98 -5.49 7.37 12.46
CA GLN A 98 -5.58 5.93 12.69
C GLN A 98 -6.95 5.41 12.23
N GLU A 99 -6.95 4.26 11.58
CA GLU A 99 -8.12 3.65 10.97
C GLU A 99 -8.19 2.17 11.35
N ALA A 100 -9.38 1.68 11.66
CA ALA A 100 -9.65 0.27 11.84
C ALA A 100 -10.79 -0.23 10.93
N ARG A 101 -10.51 -1.34 10.27
CA ARG A 101 -11.44 -2.05 9.37
C ARG A 101 -11.78 -3.42 9.92
N MET A 102 -12.99 -3.87 9.63
CA MET A 102 -13.47 -5.21 9.94
C MET A 102 -13.89 -5.88 8.64
N TYR A 103 -13.45 -7.12 8.46
CA TYR A 103 -13.79 -7.99 7.34
C TYR A 103 -14.56 -9.21 7.87
N TRP A 104 -15.58 -9.69 7.14
CA TRP A 104 -16.34 -10.85 7.58
C TRP A 104 -16.88 -11.73 6.46
N THR A 105 -17.07 -13.01 6.79
CA THR A 105 -17.87 -14.00 6.04
C THR A 105 -18.53 -14.93 7.06
N GLY A 106 -19.87 -14.90 7.13
CA GLY A 106 -20.60 -15.61 8.18
C GLY A 106 -20.17 -15.11 9.57
N GLU A 107 -19.69 -16.02 10.41
CA GLU A 107 -19.19 -15.73 11.78
C GLU A 107 -17.67 -15.54 11.84
N LEU A 108 -16.96 -15.63 10.70
CA LEU A 108 -15.52 -15.38 10.64
C LEU A 108 -15.27 -13.88 10.53
N TYR A 109 -14.42 -13.35 11.42
CA TYR A 109 -14.02 -11.94 11.44
C TYR A 109 -12.51 -11.78 11.37
N ALA A 110 -12.06 -10.77 10.65
CA ALA A 110 -10.70 -10.25 10.70
C ALA A 110 -10.73 -8.74 10.89
N PHE A 111 -9.72 -8.22 11.57
CA PHE A 111 -9.61 -6.82 11.93
C PHE A 111 -8.26 -6.29 11.44
N TYR A 112 -8.32 -5.17 10.74
CA TYR A 112 -7.18 -4.47 10.23
C TYR A 112 -7.09 -3.11 10.93
N TYR A 113 -5.87 -2.67 11.21
CA TYR A 113 -5.55 -1.36 11.74
C TYR A 113 -4.45 -0.74 10.90
N ALA A 114 -4.52 0.57 10.68
CA ALA A 114 -3.42 1.33 10.10
C ALA A 114 -3.27 2.71 10.71
N ILE A 115 -2.02 3.19 10.71
CA ILE A 115 -1.70 4.62 10.83
C ILE A 115 -1.38 5.12 9.43
N LEU A 116 -2.08 6.17 9.02
CA LEU A 116 -1.98 6.78 7.70
C LEU A 116 -1.49 8.22 7.84
N HIS A 117 -0.69 8.68 6.88
CA HIS A 117 -0.27 10.08 6.76
C HIS A 117 -0.59 10.58 5.36
N ASP A 118 -1.58 11.47 5.27
CA ASP A 118 -1.91 12.22 4.08
C ASP A 118 -0.96 13.42 3.94
N ARG A 119 -0.19 13.44 2.85
CA ARG A 119 0.77 14.50 2.53
C ARG A 119 0.24 15.50 1.50
N GLY A 120 -1.02 15.35 1.10
CA GLY A 120 -1.72 16.19 0.13
C GLY A 120 -1.73 15.62 -1.29
N ASP A 121 -0.60 15.09 -1.76
CA ASP A 121 -0.45 14.46 -3.08
C ASP A 121 -0.34 12.93 -3.04
N GLU A 122 0.01 12.39 -1.87
CA GLU A 122 0.16 10.96 -1.62
C GLU A 122 -0.34 10.59 -0.22
N LEU A 123 -0.82 9.36 -0.06
CA LEU A 123 -1.12 8.75 1.21
C LEU A 123 -0.03 7.74 1.57
N VAL A 124 0.54 7.86 2.76
CA VAL A 124 1.54 6.93 3.27
C VAL A 124 0.97 6.07 4.38
N VAL A 125 1.12 4.75 4.26
CA VAL A 125 0.84 3.79 5.34
C VAL A 125 2.06 3.73 6.25
N VAL A 126 1.95 4.33 7.43
CA VAL A 126 3.04 4.43 8.41
C VAL A 126 3.22 3.11 9.16
N ASN A 127 2.10 2.46 9.49
CA ASN A 127 2.08 1.17 10.16
C ASN A 127 0.75 0.47 9.86
N PHE A 128 0.75 -0.85 9.86
CA PHE A 128 -0.49 -1.62 9.84
C PHE A 128 -0.43 -2.84 10.77
N THR A 129 -1.58 -3.43 11.05
CA THR A 129 -1.72 -4.70 11.77
C THR A 129 -2.96 -5.42 11.26
N LEU A 130 -2.86 -6.73 11.09
CA LEU A 130 -3.98 -7.62 10.77
C LEU A 130 -4.10 -8.68 11.88
N ASN A 131 -5.30 -8.88 12.41
CA ASN A 131 -5.53 -9.80 13.54
C ASN A 131 -6.97 -10.38 13.50
N THR A 132 -7.19 -11.51 14.16
CA THR A 132 -8.54 -12.06 14.40
C THR A 132 -9.15 -11.58 15.72
N SER A 133 -8.35 -10.99 16.61
CA SER A 133 -8.77 -10.38 17.87
C SER A 133 -9.08 -8.90 17.69
N VAL A 134 -10.34 -8.51 17.93
CA VAL A 134 -10.72 -7.08 17.98
C VAL A 134 -10.06 -6.37 19.16
N ALA A 135 -9.79 -7.07 20.27
CA ALA A 135 -9.15 -6.47 21.45
C ALA A 135 -7.75 -5.94 21.13
N ASP A 136 -6.98 -6.69 20.33
CA ASP A 136 -5.62 -6.33 19.91
C ASP A 136 -5.60 -5.09 19.00
N ILE A 137 -6.69 -4.86 18.26
CA ILE A 137 -6.89 -3.65 17.46
C ILE A 137 -7.34 -2.49 18.34
N MET A 138 -8.29 -2.73 19.23
CA MET A 138 -8.86 -1.69 20.09
C MET A 138 -7.87 -1.14 21.11
N SER A 139 -6.87 -1.93 21.53
CA SER A 139 -5.80 -1.46 22.42
C SER A 139 -4.82 -0.47 21.77
N ARG A 140 -4.94 -0.23 20.46
CA ARG A 140 -4.08 0.70 19.70
C ARG A 140 -4.63 2.12 19.62
N PHE A 141 -5.92 2.29 19.93
CA PHE A 141 -6.60 3.58 20.01
C PHE A 141 -6.52 4.16 21.42
#